data_AF-A0A934DSZ4-F1
#
_entry.id   AF-A0A934DSZ4-F1
#
_cell.length_a   1.000
_cell.length_b   1.000
_cell.length_c   1.000
_cell.angle_alpha   90.00
_cell.angle_beta   90.00
_cell.angle_gamma   90.00
#
_symmetry.space_group_name_H-M   'P 1'
#
loop_
_entity.id
_entity.type
_entity.pdbx_description
1 polymer ?
#
loop_
_entity_poly.entity_id
_entity_poly.type
_entity_poly.pdbx_seq_one_letter_code
_entity_poly.pdbx_strand_id
1 'polypeptide(L)'
;MRLGQCLLGVSGAGSALLLALAACSGSSDAMFAPVVKSDAAVGGAGGTSSGGSGGTSQGGSSGQGGTAAGGTSQGGAGGGPAGAGGGVAGSGGSGGCTYTDSTDHDGDGWSFVDGDCNDCDPAVNPGAFDGVGPVGKVGVDDDCDGTPDNGTTECDTGLMLEDGDPLNAARAIGLCAKTDAGATGKDKRWGVIGAAYVAADGTAAMNPTSHGITDKFGAANPQQGPAMLVLSSGTARSPVQPGYQSPGGADMGTQSAMPAGFPKGSTLCPGVSPPVKPAYDPAALQVQVRVPTNARAFTWRFNFYSYEFPDYVCSEFNDVFTVFVDPKPPSATTSDIVFDAAGNSISVNTDLLQVCGAQTAGGHAFACPLGKSLLAGTGFDLASGAQADHAATGWLATQAPTEPGAIITLRFAIWDAGDHVLDSTVLIDAFEWMANTTPISTTPVASPK
;
A
#
# COMPACT_ATOMS: atom_id res chain seq x y z
N MET A 1 -6.30 -23.54 53.30
CA MET A 1 -5.44 -24.54 53.97
C MET A 1 -4.92 -25.51 52.91
N ARG A 2 -3.74 -25.24 52.36
CA ARG A 2 -2.81 -26.16 51.67
C ARG A 2 -1.56 -25.32 51.38
N LEU A 3 -0.45 -25.69 52.01
CA LEU A 3 0.84 -25.01 51.93
C LEU A 3 1.53 -25.38 50.60
N GLY A 4 2.07 -24.37 49.92
CA GLY A 4 3.13 -24.51 48.92
C GLY A 4 4.22 -23.49 49.22
N GLN A 5 5.38 -23.99 49.64
CA GLN A 5 6.57 -23.19 49.99
C GLN A 5 7.21 -22.60 48.74
N CYS A 6 7.63 -21.33 48.81
CA CYS A 6 8.61 -20.76 47.89
C CYS A 6 9.82 -20.30 48.70
N LEU A 7 10.98 -20.90 48.41
CA LEU A 7 12.28 -20.50 48.94
C LEU A 7 12.68 -19.14 48.36
N LEU A 8 13.11 -18.21 49.23
CA LEU A 8 13.87 -17.02 48.86
C LEU A 8 15.33 -17.21 49.27
N GLY A 9 16.24 -16.71 48.43
CA GLY A 9 17.61 -16.47 48.84
C GLY A 9 18.36 -15.62 47.83
N VAL A 10 18.41 -14.29 48.05
CA VAL A 10 19.63 -13.48 47.85
C VAL A 10 19.65 -12.35 48.89
N SER A 11 20.81 -12.19 49.51
CA SER A 11 21.22 -11.27 50.55
C SER A 11 21.44 -9.82 50.08
N GLY A 12 21.30 -8.84 50.97
CA GLY A 12 22.01 -7.56 50.85
C GLY A 12 21.36 -6.37 51.56
N ALA A 13 22.02 -5.88 52.61
CA ALA A 13 21.58 -4.85 53.56
C ALA A 13 21.36 -3.44 52.98
N GLY A 14 20.47 -2.66 53.62
CA GLY A 14 20.46 -1.19 53.48
C GLY A 14 19.16 -0.51 53.93
N SER A 15 19.11 -0.08 55.19
CA SER A 15 18.00 0.60 55.86
C SER A 15 17.45 1.86 55.18
N ALA A 16 16.13 1.99 55.10
CA ALA A 16 15.38 3.17 55.57
C ALA A 16 13.87 2.88 55.56
N LEU A 17 13.29 2.90 56.75
CA LEU A 17 11.91 2.68 57.10
C LEU A 17 11.11 3.98 56.89
N LEU A 18 10.10 3.98 56.03
CA LEU A 18 8.93 4.87 56.20
C LEU A 18 7.65 4.08 55.88
N LEU A 19 6.84 3.93 56.91
CA LEU A 19 5.58 3.21 56.95
C LEU A 19 4.45 4.19 56.60
N ALA A 20 3.63 3.90 55.59
CA ALA A 20 2.29 4.48 55.45
C ALA A 20 1.30 3.42 54.97
N LEU A 21 0.23 3.28 55.75
CA LEU A 21 -0.80 2.25 55.71
C LEU A 21 -1.78 2.46 54.53
N ALA A 22 -2.10 1.35 53.87
CA ALA A 22 -3.41 0.85 53.45
C ALA A 22 -4.54 1.83 53.02
N ALA A 23 -5.06 1.60 51.80
CA ALA A 23 -6.47 1.24 51.60
C ALA A 23 -6.67 0.55 50.24
N CYS A 24 -7.04 -0.72 50.26
CA CYS A 24 -7.76 -1.38 49.17
C CYS A 24 -9.26 -1.16 49.37
N SER A 25 -9.98 -0.79 48.32
CA SER A 25 -11.41 -1.07 48.19
C SER A 25 -11.72 -1.34 46.72
N GLY A 26 -12.00 -2.60 46.40
CA GLY A 26 -12.71 -2.96 45.18
C GLY A 26 -14.22 -2.84 45.36
N SER A 27 -14.93 -2.71 44.24
CA SER A 27 -16.32 -3.13 43.93
C SER A 27 -16.57 -2.59 42.51
N SER A 28 -16.72 -3.40 41.46
CA SER A 28 -17.97 -4.10 41.10
C SER A 28 -19.15 -3.15 41.10
N ASP A 29 -19.60 -2.70 39.92
CA ASP A 29 -20.98 -2.93 39.46
C ASP A 29 -21.22 -2.33 38.07
N ALA A 30 -21.55 -3.22 37.15
CA ALA A 30 -22.19 -2.91 35.89
C ALA A 30 -23.65 -2.52 36.15
N MET A 31 -24.10 -1.40 35.59
CA MET A 31 -25.51 -1.01 35.55
C MET A 31 -25.88 -0.70 34.09
N PHE A 32 -26.56 -1.67 33.48
CA PHE A 32 -27.41 -1.48 32.31
C PHE A 32 -28.51 -0.46 32.65
N ALA A 33 -28.70 0.55 31.80
CA ALA A 33 -29.89 1.38 31.79
C ALA A 33 -30.55 1.30 30.39
N PRO A 34 -31.84 0.92 30.28
CA PRO A 34 -32.55 0.91 29.01
C PRO A 34 -33.12 2.30 28.74
N VAL A 35 -32.85 2.87 27.57
CA VAL A 35 -33.57 4.05 27.09
C VAL A 35 -34.83 3.60 26.35
N VAL A 36 -35.93 4.18 26.80
CA VAL A 36 -37.33 3.94 26.42
C VAL A 36 -37.61 4.54 25.04
N LYS A 37 -38.24 3.73 24.16
CA LYS A 37 -38.89 4.20 22.93
C LYS A 37 -40.19 4.91 23.27
N SER A 38 -40.40 6.10 22.71
CA SER A 38 -41.70 6.76 22.66
C SER A 38 -42.32 6.56 21.29
N ASP A 39 -43.41 5.80 21.25
CA ASP A 39 -44.34 5.72 20.13
C ASP A 39 -45.09 7.04 19.94
N ALA A 40 -45.22 7.47 18.69
CA ALA A 40 -46.32 8.31 18.25
C ALA A 40 -46.88 7.72 16.95
N ALA A 41 -48.13 7.30 17.03
CA ALA A 41 -48.90 6.72 15.94
C ALA A 41 -49.81 7.76 15.26
N VAL A 42 -50.27 7.36 14.07
CA VAL A 42 -51.59 7.61 13.44
C VAL A 42 -51.63 8.53 12.22
N GLY A 43 -52.07 7.90 11.11
CA GLY A 43 -52.83 8.47 9.98
C GLY A 43 -52.19 8.14 8.62
N GLY A 44 -52.67 7.25 7.74
CA GLY A 44 -53.97 6.59 7.61
C GLY A 44 -54.60 6.90 6.24
N ALA A 45 -54.81 5.84 5.43
CA ALA A 45 -55.57 5.75 4.15
C ALA A 45 -54.89 6.31 2.87
N GLY A 46 -54.93 5.65 1.71
CA GLY A 46 -55.59 4.41 1.26
C GLY A 46 -55.51 4.36 -0.29
N GLY A 47 -55.63 3.18 -0.90
CA GLY A 47 -55.82 3.08 -2.37
C GLY A 47 -55.26 1.83 -3.05
N THR A 48 -56.06 0.78 -3.06
CA THR A 48 -56.13 -0.36 -4.03
C THR A 48 -56.10 0.13 -5.50
N SER A 49 -55.76 -0.59 -6.58
CA SER A 49 -55.93 -2.00 -6.98
C SER A 49 -55.30 -2.26 -8.37
N SER A 50 -54.86 -3.51 -8.59
CA SER A 50 -55.06 -4.35 -9.80
C SER A 50 -54.66 -3.89 -11.22
N GLY A 51 -53.90 -4.77 -11.90
CA GLY A 51 -54.34 -5.34 -13.18
C GLY A 51 -53.37 -5.22 -14.36
N GLY A 52 -53.11 -6.35 -15.04
CA GLY A 52 -52.77 -6.34 -16.47
C GLY A 52 -51.60 -7.23 -16.90
N SER A 53 -51.89 -8.47 -17.24
CA SER A 53 -51.04 -9.38 -18.00
C SER A 53 -51.06 -9.07 -19.52
N GLY A 54 -50.00 -9.49 -20.21
CA GLY A 54 -50.08 -10.10 -21.55
C GLY A 54 -49.57 -9.28 -22.73
N GLY A 55 -48.71 -9.89 -23.55
CA GLY A 55 -48.40 -9.39 -24.89
C GLY A 55 -47.09 -9.87 -25.50
N THR A 56 -47.12 -11.06 -26.10
CA THR A 56 -46.08 -11.69 -26.94
C THR A 56 -46.03 -11.13 -28.38
N SER A 57 -44.83 -11.03 -28.98
CA SER A 57 -44.51 -11.39 -30.39
C SER A 57 -43.00 -11.14 -30.65
N GLN A 58 -42.15 -12.12 -30.99
CA GLN A 58 -41.95 -12.92 -32.22
C GLN A 58 -41.23 -12.22 -33.40
N GLY A 59 -40.12 -12.84 -33.83
CA GLY A 59 -39.31 -12.61 -35.05
C GLY A 59 -37.83 -12.87 -34.72
N GLY A 60 -37.17 -14.01 -35.02
CA GLY A 60 -36.90 -14.62 -36.34
C GLY A 60 -35.77 -13.84 -37.04
N SER A 61 -34.63 -14.36 -37.51
CA SER A 61 -34.18 -15.71 -37.82
C SER A 61 -32.65 -15.70 -38.11
N SER A 62 -31.99 -16.83 -37.83
CA SER A 62 -30.90 -17.53 -38.57
C SER A 62 -29.71 -16.80 -39.22
N GLY A 63 -28.50 -17.31 -38.93
CA GLY A 63 -27.33 -17.22 -39.80
C GLY A 63 -26.11 -17.99 -39.28
N GLN A 64 -25.97 -19.28 -39.64
CA GLN A 64 -24.74 -20.09 -39.62
C GLN A 64 -23.66 -19.38 -40.48
N GLY A 65 -22.34 -19.53 -40.35
CA GLY A 65 -21.45 -20.61 -39.96
C GLY A 65 -20.20 -20.48 -40.87
N GLY A 66 -19.00 -20.84 -40.40
CA GLY A 66 -17.81 -20.80 -41.26
C GLY A 66 -16.47 -20.94 -40.54
N THR A 67 -16.07 -22.18 -40.25
CA THR A 67 -14.72 -22.60 -39.88
C THR A 67 -13.90 -22.98 -41.14
N ALA A 68 -12.62 -22.60 -41.17
CA ALA A 68 -11.53 -23.24 -41.95
C ALA A 68 -10.20 -22.86 -41.23
N ALA A 69 -9.38 -23.77 -40.67
CA ALA A 69 -8.42 -24.67 -41.33
C ALA A 69 -7.55 -23.92 -42.36
N GLY A 70 -6.22 -23.94 -42.37
CA GLY A 70 -5.18 -24.81 -41.82
C GLY A 70 -4.02 -24.70 -42.83
N GLY A 71 -2.79 -24.47 -42.37
CA GLY A 71 -1.66 -24.22 -43.27
C GLY A 71 -0.31 -24.46 -42.60
N THR A 72 0.08 -25.72 -42.52
CA THR A 72 1.44 -26.18 -42.22
C THR A 72 2.34 -26.05 -43.45
N SER A 73 3.57 -25.56 -43.28
CA SER A 73 4.70 -25.94 -44.13
C SER A 73 5.95 -26.15 -43.28
N GLN A 74 6.61 -27.26 -43.57
CA GLN A 74 7.77 -27.84 -42.92
C GLN A 74 8.89 -27.91 -43.98
N GLY A 75 10.14 -27.71 -43.57
CA GLY A 75 11.31 -28.29 -44.24
C GLY A 75 12.43 -27.32 -44.62
N GLY A 76 13.61 -27.54 -44.04
CA GLY A 76 14.86 -26.93 -44.51
C GLY A 76 16.04 -27.07 -43.54
N ALA A 77 16.47 -28.29 -43.24
CA ALA A 77 17.74 -28.54 -42.55
C ALA A 77 18.91 -28.52 -43.55
N GLY A 78 20.00 -27.84 -43.19
CA GLY A 78 21.30 -27.90 -43.87
C GLY A 78 22.40 -27.40 -42.94
N GLY A 79 23.32 -28.30 -42.56
CA GLY A 79 24.39 -28.02 -41.61
C GLY A 79 25.78 -27.85 -42.24
N GLY A 80 26.61 -27.05 -41.55
CA GLY A 80 28.08 -27.12 -41.47
C GLY A 80 28.89 -26.10 -42.30
N PRO A 81 30.15 -25.76 -41.92
CA PRO A 81 30.77 -25.69 -40.59
C PRO A 81 31.55 -24.37 -40.30
N ALA A 82 31.89 -24.17 -39.02
CA ALA A 82 33.04 -23.45 -38.42
C ALA A 82 33.56 -22.11 -39.01
N GLY A 83 33.48 -21.05 -38.19
CA GLY A 83 34.34 -19.87 -38.26
C GLY A 83 34.36 -19.15 -36.89
N ALA A 84 35.53 -19.09 -36.26
CA ALA A 84 35.75 -18.35 -35.02
C ALA A 84 35.83 -16.83 -35.29
N GLY A 85 35.24 -16.02 -34.40
CA GLY A 85 35.53 -14.59 -34.32
C GLY A 85 34.38 -13.71 -33.83
N GLY A 86 34.55 -13.11 -32.65
CA GLY A 86 34.20 -11.71 -32.36
C GLY A 86 32.74 -11.28 -32.26
N GLY A 87 32.35 -10.85 -31.05
CA GLY A 87 31.43 -9.73 -30.79
C GLY A 87 29.98 -9.89 -31.28
N VAL A 88 29.09 -10.28 -30.38
CA VAL A 88 27.64 -10.10 -30.59
C VAL A 88 27.22 -8.84 -29.87
N ALA A 89 27.21 -7.72 -30.61
CA ALA A 89 26.45 -6.54 -30.23
C ALA A 89 24.97 -6.85 -30.46
N GLY A 90 24.17 -6.81 -29.40
CA GLY A 90 22.71 -6.79 -29.50
C GLY A 90 22.28 -5.48 -30.12
N SER A 91 22.04 -5.48 -31.43
CA SER A 91 21.51 -4.33 -32.16
C SER A 91 20.00 -4.29 -32.01
N GLY A 92 19.53 -3.42 -31.13
CA GLY A 92 18.13 -3.05 -30.98
C GLY A 92 18.04 -1.58 -30.59
N GLY A 93 18.21 -0.67 -31.56
CA GLY A 93 17.93 0.76 -31.38
C GLY A 93 19.05 1.77 -31.70
N SER A 94 20.26 1.36 -32.12
CA SER A 94 21.29 2.36 -32.45
C SER A 94 21.18 2.87 -33.88
N GLY A 95 20.45 3.98 -34.05
CA GLY A 95 20.62 4.87 -35.17
C GLY A 95 21.94 5.66 -35.06
N GLY A 96 23.09 4.98 -35.16
CA GLY A 96 24.37 5.63 -35.42
C GLY A 96 25.05 6.37 -34.27
N CYS A 97 24.77 6.05 -33.00
CA CYS A 97 25.60 6.54 -31.91
C CYS A 97 27.00 5.89 -32.02
N THR A 98 28.04 6.71 -32.16
CA THR A 98 29.43 6.24 -32.41
C THR A 98 30.42 6.69 -31.33
N TYR A 99 29.93 7.40 -30.31
CA TYR A 99 30.75 7.83 -29.20
C TYR A 99 31.19 6.62 -28.39
N THR A 100 32.51 6.50 -28.21
CA THR A 100 33.15 5.38 -27.50
C THR A 100 34.26 5.87 -26.56
N ASP A 101 34.24 7.17 -26.27
CA ASP A 101 35.23 7.86 -25.46
C ASP A 101 34.71 8.10 -24.04
N SER A 102 35.48 8.83 -23.23
CA SER A 102 35.15 9.09 -21.83
C SER A 102 34.35 10.37 -21.60
N THR A 103 33.83 10.97 -22.67
CA THR A 103 32.94 12.13 -22.59
C THR A 103 31.51 11.61 -22.50
N ASP A 104 30.74 12.13 -21.57
CA ASP A 104 29.29 11.97 -21.50
C ASP A 104 28.67 12.96 -22.51
N HIS A 105 28.25 12.46 -23.67
CA HIS A 105 27.81 13.26 -24.82
C HIS A 105 26.32 13.62 -24.75
N ASP A 106 25.51 12.84 -24.04
CA ASP A 106 24.07 13.11 -23.88
C ASP A 106 23.67 13.75 -22.53
N GLY A 107 24.60 13.80 -21.57
CA GLY A 107 24.48 14.50 -20.31
C GLY A 107 23.72 13.74 -19.22
N ASP A 108 23.60 12.42 -19.31
CA ASP A 108 22.89 11.61 -18.33
C ASP A 108 23.74 11.15 -17.13
N GLY A 109 25.01 11.52 -17.13
CA GLY A 109 25.99 11.20 -16.09
C GLY A 109 26.78 9.92 -16.39
N TRP A 110 26.66 9.36 -17.59
CA TRP A 110 27.36 8.18 -18.05
C TRP A 110 28.06 8.47 -19.37
N SER A 111 29.30 8.00 -19.50
CA SER A 111 29.98 7.94 -20.79
C SER A 111 30.03 6.50 -21.27
N PHE A 112 30.38 6.29 -22.55
CA PHE A 112 30.59 4.93 -23.06
C PHE A 112 31.56 4.10 -22.20
N VAL A 113 32.64 4.69 -21.68
CA VAL A 113 33.60 3.94 -20.83
C VAL A 113 33.05 3.61 -19.44
N ASP A 114 31.99 4.30 -18.99
CA ASP A 114 31.29 4.00 -17.73
C ASP A 114 30.23 2.91 -17.90
N GLY A 115 29.97 2.46 -19.13
CA GLY A 115 29.03 1.37 -19.45
C GLY A 115 27.79 1.82 -20.21
N ASP A 116 27.72 3.08 -20.65
CA ASP A 116 26.65 3.53 -21.53
C ASP A 116 26.74 2.88 -22.92
N CYS A 117 25.70 2.17 -23.30
CA CYS A 117 25.56 1.48 -24.56
C CYS A 117 25.00 2.38 -25.68
N ASN A 118 24.49 3.57 -25.35
CA ASN A 118 23.98 4.58 -26.28
C ASN A 118 24.13 6.01 -25.72
N ASP A 119 25.37 6.50 -25.72
CA ASP A 119 25.84 7.85 -25.30
C ASP A 119 25.36 9.00 -26.23
N CYS A 120 24.13 8.89 -26.69
CA CYS A 120 23.39 9.83 -27.54
C CYS A 120 21.92 9.94 -27.09
N ASP A 121 21.50 9.18 -26.08
CA ASP A 121 20.13 9.04 -25.61
C ASP A 121 20.11 8.97 -24.08
N PRO A 122 19.78 10.08 -23.38
CA PRO A 122 19.94 10.19 -21.93
C PRO A 122 18.95 9.34 -21.11
N ALA A 123 18.15 8.51 -21.78
CA ALA A 123 17.29 7.51 -21.16
C ALA A 123 17.86 6.09 -21.23
N VAL A 124 19.02 5.89 -21.86
CA VAL A 124 19.69 4.60 -22.04
C VAL A 124 21.06 4.64 -21.35
N ASN A 125 21.18 4.00 -20.20
CA ASN A 125 22.42 3.90 -19.42
C ASN A 125 22.26 2.84 -18.33
N PRO A 126 23.32 2.36 -17.67
CA PRO A 126 23.18 1.34 -16.63
C PRO A 126 22.24 1.71 -15.47
N GLY A 127 22.00 2.99 -15.23
CA GLY A 127 21.04 3.43 -14.21
C GLY A 127 19.56 3.35 -14.60
N ALA A 128 19.23 3.02 -15.85
CA ALA A 128 17.88 3.09 -16.39
C ALA A 128 17.02 1.88 -16.00
N PHE A 129 15.70 2.06 -16.02
CA PHE A 129 14.73 0.97 -15.90
C PHE A 129 14.43 0.40 -17.29
N ASP A 130 14.73 -0.88 -17.50
CA ASP A 130 14.58 -1.60 -18.77
C ASP A 130 13.34 -2.52 -18.79
N GLY A 131 12.15 -2.00 -18.48
CA GLY A 131 10.93 -2.82 -18.46
C GLY A 131 9.92 -2.41 -19.52
N VAL A 132 9.11 -3.37 -19.98
CA VAL A 132 7.92 -3.10 -20.78
C VAL A 132 6.93 -2.28 -19.96
N GLY A 133 6.86 -0.97 -20.22
CA GLY A 133 6.05 -0.09 -19.38
C GLY A 133 6.14 1.38 -19.72
N PRO A 134 5.67 2.25 -18.82
CA PRO A 134 5.64 3.71 -19.03
C PRO A 134 7.02 4.39 -18.98
N VAL A 135 8.12 3.66 -18.72
CA VAL A 135 9.48 4.19 -18.59
C VAL A 135 10.48 3.61 -19.59
N GLY A 136 10.40 2.31 -19.89
CA GLY A 136 11.27 1.64 -20.87
C GLY A 136 10.77 1.74 -22.32
N LYS A 137 11.70 1.65 -23.26
CA LYS A 137 11.44 1.61 -24.70
C LYS A 137 11.39 0.15 -25.15
N VAL A 138 10.21 -0.29 -25.57
CA VAL A 138 10.00 -1.67 -26.06
C VAL A 138 11.03 -2.04 -27.13
N GLY A 139 11.77 -3.12 -26.87
CA GLY A 139 12.79 -3.70 -27.74
C GLY A 139 14.16 -3.01 -27.70
N VAL A 140 14.37 -2.07 -26.78
CA VAL A 140 15.65 -1.42 -26.52
C VAL A 140 16.21 -1.97 -25.21
N ASP A 141 17.53 -2.12 -25.13
CA ASP A 141 18.24 -2.40 -23.87
C ASP A 141 18.50 -1.05 -23.19
N ASP A 142 17.53 -0.57 -22.41
CA ASP A 142 17.64 0.76 -21.79
C ASP A 142 18.71 0.76 -20.69
N ASP A 143 18.99 -0.37 -20.05
CA ASP A 143 19.89 -0.45 -18.89
C ASP A 143 21.28 -1.08 -19.18
N CYS A 144 21.58 -1.24 -20.47
CA CYS A 144 22.87 -1.64 -21.00
C CYS A 144 23.42 -2.94 -20.41
N ASP A 145 22.54 -3.89 -20.10
CA ASP A 145 22.92 -5.20 -19.56
C ASP A 145 23.02 -6.31 -20.61
N GLY A 146 22.68 -5.99 -21.86
CA GLY A 146 22.75 -6.86 -23.01
C GLY A 146 21.45 -7.59 -23.32
N THR A 147 20.38 -7.40 -22.53
CA THR A 147 19.07 -8.04 -22.76
C THR A 147 17.95 -7.01 -22.67
N PRO A 148 17.36 -6.59 -23.81
CA PRO A 148 16.19 -5.69 -23.82
C PRO A 148 15.00 -6.17 -22.99
N ASP A 149 14.27 -5.21 -22.42
CA ASP A 149 13.00 -5.39 -21.72
C ASP A 149 13.03 -6.39 -20.55
N ASN A 150 14.15 -6.50 -19.84
CA ASN A 150 14.33 -7.51 -18.79
C ASN A 150 14.04 -7.04 -17.35
N GLY A 151 13.68 -5.76 -17.18
CA GLY A 151 13.31 -5.09 -15.95
C GLY A 151 12.19 -5.83 -15.25
N THR A 152 12.57 -6.70 -14.31
CA THR A 152 11.64 -7.61 -13.66
C THR A 152 10.71 -6.84 -12.72
N THR A 153 9.42 -6.87 -13.01
CA THR A 153 8.36 -6.31 -12.16
C THR A 153 7.62 -7.37 -11.34
N GLU A 154 7.85 -8.66 -11.61
CA GLU A 154 7.27 -9.78 -10.88
C GLU A 154 8.37 -10.57 -10.15
N CYS A 155 8.45 -10.38 -8.84
CA CYS A 155 9.48 -11.02 -8.00
C CYS A 155 8.93 -11.46 -6.64
N ASP A 156 7.62 -11.53 -6.50
CA ASP A 156 6.88 -11.69 -5.25
C ASP A 156 6.20 -13.06 -5.14
N THR A 157 6.62 -14.02 -5.96
CA THR A 157 6.19 -15.42 -5.84
C THR A 157 6.78 -16.10 -4.60
N GLY A 158 5.94 -16.87 -3.89
CA GLY A 158 6.37 -17.72 -2.79
C GLY A 158 6.71 -16.97 -1.49
N LEU A 159 6.33 -15.69 -1.39
CA LEU A 159 6.45 -14.92 -0.16
C LEU A 159 5.44 -15.42 0.88
N MET A 160 5.84 -15.39 2.15
CA MET A 160 5.06 -15.95 3.25
C MET A 160 4.29 -14.85 3.99
N LEU A 161 3.15 -15.22 4.57
CA LEU A 161 2.33 -14.30 5.38
C LEU A 161 3.10 -13.62 6.51
N GLU A 162 3.95 -14.37 7.21
CA GLU A 162 4.73 -13.90 8.37
C GLU A 162 6.18 -13.59 7.99
N ASP A 163 6.45 -13.21 6.73
CA ASP A 163 7.80 -12.94 6.26
C ASP A 163 8.42 -11.74 7.01
N GLY A 164 9.49 -12.02 7.75
CA GLY A 164 10.21 -11.03 8.55
C GLY A 164 11.28 -10.25 7.78
N ASP A 165 11.55 -10.59 6.51
CA ASP A 165 12.49 -9.84 5.68
C ASP A 165 11.79 -8.65 5.00
N PRO A 166 12.10 -7.40 5.40
CA PRO A 166 11.48 -6.22 4.80
C PRO A 166 11.83 -6.04 3.31
N LEU A 167 12.89 -6.69 2.81
CA LEU A 167 13.17 -6.71 1.36
C LEU A 167 12.14 -7.56 0.60
N ASN A 168 11.55 -8.57 1.23
CA ASN A 168 10.43 -9.31 0.65
C ASN A 168 9.15 -8.48 0.64
N ALA A 169 8.93 -7.60 1.63
CA ALA A 169 7.85 -6.62 1.55
C ALA A 169 8.05 -5.60 0.43
N ALA A 170 9.29 -5.15 0.18
CA ALA A 170 9.58 -4.32 -1.00
C ALA A 170 9.27 -5.07 -2.31
N ARG A 171 9.63 -6.35 -2.41
CA ARG A 171 9.27 -7.21 -3.55
C ARG A 171 7.75 -7.33 -3.71
N ALA A 172 7.02 -7.54 -2.60
CA ALA A 172 5.57 -7.67 -2.57
C ALA A 172 4.80 -6.40 -2.99
N ILE A 173 5.46 -5.25 -3.10
CA ILE A 173 4.85 -4.04 -3.66
C ILE A 173 5.34 -3.74 -5.08
N GLY A 174 6.17 -4.59 -5.70
CA GLY A 174 6.69 -4.41 -7.06
C GLY A 174 8.14 -3.88 -7.14
N LEU A 175 8.82 -3.63 -6.01
CA LEU A 175 10.21 -3.17 -6.00
C LEU A 175 11.19 -4.36 -5.97
N CYS A 176 11.53 -4.86 -7.15
CA CYS A 176 12.29 -6.11 -7.32
C CYS A 176 13.81 -5.96 -7.40
N ALA A 177 14.30 -4.91 -8.06
CA ALA A 177 15.73 -4.71 -8.25
C ALA A 177 16.43 -4.34 -6.94
N LYS A 178 17.70 -4.72 -6.81
CA LYS A 178 18.57 -4.33 -5.69
C LYS A 178 19.81 -3.64 -6.21
N THR A 179 20.34 -2.71 -5.41
CA THR A 179 21.58 -2.00 -5.73
C THR A 179 22.29 -1.57 -4.46
N ASP A 180 23.59 -1.27 -4.56
CA ASP A 180 24.38 -0.73 -3.45
C ASP A 180 24.42 0.80 -3.50
N ALA A 181 24.24 1.45 -2.35
CA ALA A 181 24.28 2.91 -2.24
C ALA A 181 25.60 3.51 -2.76
N GLY A 182 26.71 2.79 -2.56
CA GLY A 182 28.06 3.17 -2.98
C GLY A 182 28.49 2.66 -4.35
N ALA A 183 27.58 2.06 -5.14
CA ALA A 183 27.92 1.58 -6.48
C ALA A 183 28.33 2.73 -7.42
N THR A 184 29.28 2.45 -8.32
CA THR A 184 29.91 3.43 -9.23
C THR A 184 30.14 2.82 -10.61
N GLY A 185 30.29 3.66 -11.65
CA GLY A 185 30.38 3.17 -13.04
C GLY A 185 29.21 2.24 -13.34
N LYS A 186 29.40 1.26 -14.23
CA LYS A 186 28.35 0.30 -14.67
C LYS A 186 27.53 -0.37 -13.55
N ASP A 187 28.07 -0.46 -12.34
CA ASP A 187 27.39 -1.08 -11.21
C ASP A 187 26.39 -0.13 -10.52
N LYS A 188 26.39 1.17 -10.85
CA LYS A 188 25.48 2.21 -10.32
C LYS A 188 24.07 2.09 -10.93
N ARG A 189 23.49 0.90 -10.86
CA ARG A 189 22.12 0.56 -11.27
C ARG A 189 21.08 1.15 -10.31
N TRP A 190 19.84 1.29 -10.75
CA TRP A 190 18.70 1.58 -9.87
C TRP A 190 18.33 0.37 -9.01
N GLY A 191 17.47 0.57 -8.01
CA GLY A 191 16.93 -0.53 -7.21
C GLY A 191 16.89 -0.25 -5.71
N VAL A 192 16.33 -1.19 -4.95
CA VAL A 192 16.24 -1.14 -3.50
C VAL A 192 17.64 -1.27 -2.90
N ILE A 193 18.01 -0.31 -2.08
CA ILE A 193 19.26 -0.29 -1.30
C ILE A 193 19.06 -0.97 0.05
N GLY A 194 17.91 -0.73 0.68
CA GLY A 194 17.57 -1.32 1.96
C GLY A 194 16.10 -1.14 2.28
N ALA A 195 15.58 -2.00 3.16
CA ALA A 195 14.24 -1.90 3.68
C ALA A 195 14.23 -2.23 5.18
N ALA A 196 13.26 -1.69 5.91
CA ALA A 196 13.06 -1.95 7.33
C ALA A 196 11.57 -1.89 7.70
N TYR A 197 11.15 -2.80 8.58
CA TYR A 197 9.91 -2.63 9.33
C TYR A 197 10.17 -1.70 10.53
N VAL A 198 9.41 -0.62 10.61
CA VAL A 198 9.59 0.44 11.61
C VAL A 198 8.24 0.93 12.11
N ALA A 199 8.22 1.66 13.22
CA ALA A 199 7.06 2.46 13.62
C ALA A 199 6.88 3.66 12.67
N ALA A 200 5.76 4.34 12.77
CA ALA A 200 5.39 5.48 11.93
C ALA A 200 6.43 6.63 12.00
N ASP A 201 7.02 6.87 13.18
CA ASP A 201 8.10 7.85 13.36
C ASP A 201 9.47 7.39 12.82
N GLY A 202 9.60 6.12 12.44
CA GLY A 202 10.81 5.51 11.89
C GLY A 202 11.67 4.77 12.93
N THR A 203 11.23 4.68 14.18
CA THR A 203 11.91 3.88 15.22
C THR A 203 11.67 2.38 15.03
N ALA A 204 12.58 1.53 15.51
CA ALA A 204 12.44 0.07 15.40
C ALA A 204 11.50 -0.49 16.50
N ALA A 205 10.23 -0.09 16.47
CA ALA A 205 9.22 -0.39 17.50
C ALA A 205 7.92 -1.01 16.95
N MET A 206 7.92 -1.48 15.70
CA MET A 206 6.75 -2.13 15.10
C MET A 206 6.53 -3.54 15.68
N ASN A 207 5.26 -3.90 15.92
CA ASN A 207 4.90 -5.28 16.26
C ASN A 207 4.98 -6.17 15.00
N PRO A 208 5.60 -7.37 15.05
CA PRO A 208 5.70 -8.27 13.89
C PRO A 208 4.37 -8.77 13.30
N THR A 209 3.26 -8.65 14.03
CA THR A 209 1.92 -9.03 13.52
C THR A 209 1.22 -7.87 12.81
N SER A 210 1.76 -6.65 12.93
CA SER A 210 1.26 -5.45 12.25
C SER A 210 1.68 -5.38 10.77
N HIS A 211 2.41 -6.38 10.26
CA HIS A 211 2.66 -6.57 8.84
C HIS A 211 2.33 -7.98 8.36
N GLY A 212 2.07 -8.12 7.06
CA GLY A 212 1.98 -9.42 6.40
C GLY A 212 2.08 -9.30 4.88
N ILE A 213 2.40 -10.42 4.21
CA ILE A 213 2.44 -10.51 2.74
C ILE A 213 1.47 -11.59 2.29
N THR A 214 0.50 -11.25 1.44
CA THR A 214 -0.57 -12.21 1.10
C THR A 214 -1.02 -12.12 -0.34
N ASP A 215 -1.51 -13.24 -0.87
CA ASP A 215 -2.16 -13.35 -2.17
C ASP A 215 -3.63 -12.92 -2.18
N LYS A 216 -4.22 -12.62 -1.00
CA LYS A 216 -5.61 -12.25 -0.83
C LYS A 216 -5.90 -11.67 0.55
N PHE A 217 -6.73 -10.64 0.62
CA PHE A 217 -7.26 -10.10 1.88
C PHE A 217 -8.78 -9.94 1.77
N GLY A 218 -9.52 -10.94 2.27
CA GLY A 218 -10.96 -11.02 2.07
C GLY A 218 -11.34 -11.00 0.59
N ALA A 219 -12.11 -10.02 0.17
CA ALA A 219 -12.52 -9.82 -1.22
C ALA A 219 -11.45 -9.16 -2.11
N ALA A 220 -10.38 -8.59 -1.53
CA ALA A 220 -9.33 -7.88 -2.28
C ALA A 220 -8.22 -8.84 -2.76
N ASN A 221 -7.80 -8.67 -4.01
CA ASN A 221 -6.67 -9.37 -4.62
C ASN A 221 -5.49 -8.41 -4.85
N PRO A 222 -4.25 -8.94 -4.96
CA PRO A 222 -3.11 -8.20 -5.48
C PRO A 222 -3.42 -7.53 -6.82
N GLN A 223 -2.93 -6.31 -6.98
CA GLN A 223 -3.01 -5.48 -8.17
C GLN A 223 -1.84 -5.71 -9.12
N GLN A 224 -0.73 -6.27 -8.65
CA GLN A 224 0.41 -6.75 -9.44
C GLN A 224 0.94 -8.05 -8.83
N GLY A 225 1.48 -8.94 -9.66
CA GLY A 225 2.04 -10.21 -9.17
C GLY A 225 1.04 -11.08 -8.40
N PRO A 226 1.54 -12.13 -7.73
CA PRO A 226 0.76 -13.00 -6.86
C PRO A 226 0.60 -12.52 -5.40
N ALA A 227 1.28 -11.46 -4.94
CA ALA A 227 1.24 -11.04 -3.54
C ALA A 227 1.16 -9.52 -3.37
N MET A 228 0.68 -9.08 -2.20
CA MET A 228 0.64 -7.67 -1.78
C MET A 228 1.06 -7.54 -0.32
N LEU A 229 1.52 -6.34 0.06
CA LEU A 229 1.82 -5.98 1.45
C LEU A 229 0.55 -5.58 2.20
N VAL A 230 0.47 -5.97 3.47
CA VAL A 230 -0.55 -5.53 4.44
C VAL A 230 0.16 -4.88 5.62
N LEU A 231 -0.26 -3.67 6.00
CA LEU A 231 0.13 -3.02 7.26
C LEU A 231 -1.13 -2.70 8.07
N SER A 232 -1.07 -2.78 9.39
CA SER A 232 -2.23 -2.51 10.26
C SER A 232 -1.81 -1.88 11.59
N SER A 233 -2.66 -1.01 12.14
CA SER A 233 -2.59 -0.62 13.55
C SER A 233 -2.99 -1.77 14.49
N GLY A 234 -3.64 -2.82 13.98
CA GLY A 234 -3.87 -4.08 14.68
C GLY A 234 -3.09 -5.22 14.02
N THR A 235 -3.74 -6.39 13.90
CA THR A 235 -3.15 -7.51 13.16
C THR A 235 -3.34 -7.36 11.66
N ALA A 236 -2.25 -7.42 10.89
CA ALA A 236 -2.26 -7.41 9.42
C ALA A 236 -2.73 -8.77 8.83
N ARG A 237 -3.93 -9.19 9.22
CA ARG A 237 -4.50 -10.51 8.94
C ARG A 237 -5.98 -10.38 8.59
N SER A 238 -6.45 -11.20 7.65
CA SER A 238 -7.88 -11.43 7.42
C SER A 238 -8.41 -12.54 8.36
N PRO A 239 -9.72 -12.64 8.60
CA PRO A 239 -10.32 -13.63 9.52
C PRO A 239 -9.95 -15.10 9.28
N VAL A 240 -9.55 -15.45 8.06
CA VAL A 240 -9.16 -16.82 7.68
C VAL A 240 -7.68 -17.11 7.87
N GLN A 241 -6.88 -16.09 8.18
CA GLN A 241 -5.43 -16.20 8.28
C GLN A 241 -4.97 -16.48 9.72
N PRO A 242 -3.88 -17.25 9.90
CA PRO A 242 -3.24 -17.43 11.20
C PRO A 242 -2.86 -16.10 11.84
N GLY A 243 -3.08 -16.00 13.16
CA GLY A 243 -2.75 -14.78 13.92
C GLY A 243 -3.78 -13.65 13.82
N TYR A 244 -4.93 -13.87 13.17
CA TYR A 244 -6.01 -12.88 13.12
C TYR A 244 -6.53 -12.51 14.51
N GLN A 245 -6.61 -11.21 14.77
CA GLN A 245 -7.44 -10.62 15.81
C GLN A 245 -8.39 -9.62 15.16
N SER A 246 -9.56 -9.43 15.78
CA SER A 246 -10.56 -8.50 15.24
C SER A 246 -10.03 -7.06 15.27
N PRO A 247 -10.19 -6.28 14.19
CA PRO A 247 -9.86 -4.85 14.19
C PRO A 247 -10.70 -4.01 15.17
N GLY A 248 -11.66 -4.61 15.87
CA GLY A 248 -12.43 -3.95 16.92
C GLY A 248 -11.80 -4.00 18.31
N GLY A 249 -10.48 -4.23 18.41
CA GLY A 249 -9.81 -4.34 19.71
C GLY A 249 -8.43 -5.01 19.71
N ALA A 250 -7.71 -5.07 18.59
CA ALA A 250 -6.42 -5.75 18.54
C ALA A 250 -5.26 -4.85 18.96
N ASP A 251 -5.01 -4.77 20.27
CA ASP A 251 -3.87 -4.03 20.84
C ASP A 251 -2.52 -4.71 20.53
N MET A 252 -1.61 -3.98 19.86
CA MET A 252 -0.28 -4.47 19.51
C MET A 252 0.80 -4.17 20.56
N GLY A 253 0.43 -3.45 21.61
CA GLY A 253 1.28 -3.12 22.75
C GLY A 253 2.46 -2.24 22.38
N THR A 254 2.38 -1.50 21.26
CA THR A 254 3.46 -0.62 20.80
C THR A 254 2.98 0.83 20.67
N GLN A 255 3.94 1.75 20.76
CA GLN A 255 3.68 3.17 20.56
C GLN A 255 4.96 3.85 20.09
N SER A 256 4.81 4.97 19.40
CA SER A 256 5.92 5.82 18.98
C SER A 256 5.61 7.29 19.19
N ALA A 257 6.58 8.16 18.92
CA ALA A 257 6.25 9.57 18.76
C ALA A 257 5.29 9.72 17.56
N MET A 258 4.48 10.78 17.59
CA MET A 258 3.69 11.17 16.42
C MET A 258 4.64 11.59 15.27
N PRO A 259 4.44 11.15 14.02
CA PRO A 259 5.25 11.58 12.90
C PRO A 259 5.26 13.10 12.71
N ALA A 260 6.36 13.64 12.16
CA ALA A 260 6.48 15.07 11.93
C ALA A 260 5.37 15.58 10.99
N GLY A 261 4.68 16.66 11.39
CA GLY A 261 3.53 17.21 10.67
C GLY A 261 2.17 16.67 11.13
N PHE A 262 2.16 15.74 12.10
CA PHE A 262 0.96 15.19 12.71
C PHE A 262 0.88 15.52 14.23
N PRO A 263 -0.33 15.50 14.84
CA PRO A 263 -1.64 15.26 14.22
C PRO A 263 -2.05 16.39 13.27
N LYS A 264 -2.84 16.06 12.25
CA LYS A 264 -3.33 17.00 11.23
C LYS A 264 -4.86 17.03 11.24
N GLY A 265 -5.44 18.22 11.32
CA GLY A 265 -6.89 18.39 11.22
C GLY A 265 -7.41 18.11 9.82
N SER A 266 -8.70 17.75 9.71
CA SER A 266 -9.39 17.53 8.44
C SER A 266 -10.33 18.69 8.12
N THR A 267 -10.33 19.16 6.87
CA THR A 267 -11.32 20.14 6.38
C THR A 267 -12.72 19.54 6.30
N LEU A 268 -12.83 18.21 6.23
CA LEU A 268 -14.10 17.50 6.35
C LEU A 268 -14.72 17.73 7.73
N CYS A 269 -13.90 17.84 8.78
CA CYS A 269 -14.36 17.97 10.17
C CYS A 269 -13.94 19.31 10.81
N PRO A 270 -14.51 20.46 10.37
CA PRO A 270 -14.11 21.76 10.88
C PRO A 270 -14.39 21.88 12.39
N GLY A 271 -13.38 22.29 13.15
CA GLY A 271 -13.47 22.47 14.61
C GLY A 271 -13.09 21.23 15.42
N VAL A 272 -12.89 20.08 14.78
CA VAL A 272 -12.32 18.89 15.42
C VAL A 272 -10.79 19.04 15.41
N SER A 273 -10.19 19.00 16.61
CA SER A 273 -8.74 19.07 16.76
C SER A 273 -8.25 17.68 17.18
N PRO A 274 -7.54 16.95 16.30
CA PRO A 274 -6.98 15.66 16.69
C PRO A 274 -5.94 15.84 17.80
N PRO A 275 -5.85 14.87 18.73
CA PRO A 275 -5.19 15.06 20.00
C PRO A 275 -3.67 14.93 19.84
N VAL A 276 -2.92 15.70 20.63
CA VAL A 276 -1.45 15.55 20.70
C VAL A 276 -1.16 14.38 21.64
N LYS A 277 -1.27 13.16 21.10
CA LYS A 277 -1.00 11.88 21.76
C LYS A 277 0.09 11.11 20.99
N PRO A 278 0.67 10.05 21.56
CA PRO A 278 1.51 9.11 20.82
C PRO A 278 0.75 8.52 19.61
N ALA A 279 1.52 8.02 18.64
CA ALA A 279 0.97 7.10 17.63
C ALA A 279 0.91 5.71 18.27
N TYR A 280 -0.29 5.13 18.37
CA TYR A 280 -0.49 3.81 18.95
C TYR A 280 -0.41 2.74 17.87
N ASP A 281 0.14 1.59 18.29
CA ASP A 281 0.37 0.43 17.46
C ASP A 281 0.90 0.73 16.05
N PRO A 282 1.95 1.57 15.96
CA PRO A 282 2.35 2.11 14.67
C PRO A 282 3.10 1.06 13.84
N ALA A 283 2.78 1.02 12.55
CA ALA A 283 3.37 0.08 11.61
C ALA A 283 3.77 0.74 10.30
N ALA A 284 4.98 0.45 9.83
CA ALA A 284 5.49 1.00 8.60
C ALA A 284 6.51 0.11 7.89
N LEU A 285 6.45 0.12 6.55
CA LEU A 285 7.56 -0.31 5.70
C LEU A 285 8.35 0.93 5.27
N GLN A 286 9.63 0.98 5.63
CA GLN A 286 10.57 1.98 5.12
C GLN A 286 11.47 1.35 4.05
N VAL A 287 11.53 1.95 2.85
CA VAL A 287 12.34 1.48 1.72
C VAL A 287 13.25 2.61 1.26
N GLN A 288 14.56 2.37 1.27
CA GLN A 288 15.53 3.22 0.59
C GLN A 288 15.80 2.65 -0.81
N VAL A 289 15.61 3.47 -1.85
CA VAL A 289 15.66 3.05 -3.25
C VAL A 289 16.41 4.10 -4.07
N ARG A 290 17.27 3.65 -5.00
CA ARG A 290 17.81 4.51 -6.05
C ARG A 290 16.81 4.53 -7.21
N VAL A 291 16.36 5.73 -7.57
CA VAL A 291 15.42 5.99 -8.66
C VAL A 291 16.10 5.70 -10.00
N PRO A 292 15.40 5.06 -10.97
CA PRO A 292 15.91 4.92 -12.33
C PRO A 292 16.25 6.26 -12.99
N THR A 293 17.31 6.30 -13.80
CA THR A 293 17.75 7.53 -14.50
C THR A 293 16.77 7.99 -15.58
N ASN A 294 15.92 7.09 -16.07
CA ASN A 294 14.83 7.39 -17.02
C ASN A 294 13.45 7.59 -16.36
N ALA A 295 13.35 7.51 -15.02
CA ALA A 295 12.11 7.80 -14.28
C ALA A 295 12.07 9.26 -13.77
N ARG A 296 10.88 9.86 -13.74
CA ARG A 296 10.61 11.23 -13.25
C ARG A 296 9.47 11.31 -12.23
N ALA A 297 8.76 10.20 -12.05
CA ALA A 297 7.74 10.02 -11.04
C ALA A 297 7.59 8.52 -10.74
N PHE A 298 6.79 8.21 -9.73
CA PHE A 298 6.36 6.86 -9.41
C PHE A 298 4.89 6.86 -9.00
N THR A 299 4.26 5.70 -9.09
CA THR A 299 2.89 5.45 -8.65
C THR A 299 2.82 4.12 -7.91
N TRP A 300 1.86 3.97 -7.01
CA TRP A 300 1.52 2.69 -6.39
C TRP A 300 0.04 2.67 -6.05
N ARG A 301 -0.48 1.49 -5.74
CA ARG A 301 -1.87 1.30 -5.35
C ARG A 301 -1.98 0.91 -3.89
N PHE A 302 -3.05 1.35 -3.26
CA PHE A 302 -3.38 0.94 -1.90
C PHE A 302 -4.88 0.90 -1.65
N ASN A 303 -5.31 0.16 -0.63
CA ASN A 303 -6.70 0.11 -0.18
C ASN A 303 -6.72 0.19 1.35
N PHE A 304 -7.30 1.26 1.88
CA PHE A 304 -7.36 1.54 3.31
C PHE A 304 -8.72 1.14 3.87
N TYR A 305 -8.71 0.41 4.98
CA TYR A 305 -9.87 -0.07 5.75
C TYR A 305 -9.80 0.55 7.15
N SER A 306 -10.94 0.95 7.70
CA SER A 306 -10.99 1.46 9.06
C SER A 306 -12.24 0.97 9.78
N TYR A 307 -12.05 0.46 11.00
CA TYR A 307 -13.10 -0.05 11.86
C TYR A 307 -13.87 1.07 12.59
N GLU A 308 -13.34 2.28 12.54
CA GLU A 308 -13.93 3.46 13.18
C GLU A 308 -15.16 4.01 12.46
N PHE A 309 -15.29 3.72 11.17
CA PHE A 309 -16.48 4.12 10.42
C PHE A 309 -17.67 3.22 10.80
N PRO A 310 -18.91 3.76 10.93
CA PRO A 310 -19.29 5.17 10.77
C PRO A 310 -19.22 6.00 12.06
N ASP A 311 -19.07 5.35 13.21
CA ASP A 311 -19.39 5.94 14.52
C ASP A 311 -18.40 7.03 14.94
N TYR A 312 -17.18 7.00 14.43
CA TYR A 312 -16.08 7.87 14.86
C TYR A 312 -15.66 8.90 13.79
N VAL A 313 -16.44 9.07 12.72
CA VAL A 313 -16.24 10.19 11.78
C VAL A 313 -16.32 11.52 12.53
N CYS A 314 -15.35 12.40 12.29
CA CYS A 314 -15.17 13.66 13.00
C CYS A 314 -14.97 13.51 14.51
N SER A 315 -14.25 12.46 14.93
CA SER A 315 -13.78 12.29 16.31
C SER A 315 -12.26 12.45 16.43
N GLU A 316 -11.74 12.35 17.65
CA GLU A 316 -10.30 12.48 17.94
C GLU A 316 -9.52 11.16 17.82
N PHE A 317 -10.20 10.07 17.45
CA PHE A 317 -9.66 8.70 17.51
C PHE A 317 -9.16 8.17 16.14
N ASN A 318 -9.14 9.03 15.12
CA ASN A 318 -9.09 8.55 13.75
C ASN A 318 -7.71 8.11 13.26
N ASP A 319 -7.59 6.82 12.98
CA ASP A 319 -6.42 6.16 12.41
C ASP A 319 -6.02 6.80 11.09
N VAL A 320 -4.71 6.84 10.86
CA VAL A 320 -4.15 7.55 9.71
C VAL A 320 -3.18 6.67 8.94
N PHE A 321 -3.38 6.61 7.62
CA PHE A 321 -2.37 6.12 6.67
C PHE A 321 -1.67 7.28 5.97
N THR A 322 -0.35 7.21 5.87
CA THR A 322 0.52 8.21 5.23
C THR A 322 1.64 7.56 4.46
N VAL A 323 2.24 8.30 3.52
CA VAL A 323 3.49 7.90 2.88
C VAL A 323 4.45 9.07 2.89
N PHE A 324 5.55 8.96 3.63
CA PHE A 324 6.59 9.99 3.68
C PHE A 324 7.68 9.73 2.64
N VAL A 325 8.14 10.79 1.97
CA VAL A 325 9.30 10.77 1.06
C VAL A 325 10.42 11.67 1.58
N ASP A 326 11.64 11.14 1.63
CA ASP A 326 12.87 11.88 1.93
C ASP A 326 13.96 11.60 0.87
N PRO A 327 14.58 12.61 0.25
CA PRO A 327 14.23 14.02 0.35
C PRO A 327 12.82 14.30 -0.17
N LYS A 328 12.13 15.24 0.48
CA LYS A 328 10.81 15.71 0.05
C LYS A 328 10.87 16.21 -1.40
N PRO A 329 9.90 15.86 -2.27
CA PRO A 329 9.85 16.38 -3.64
C PRO A 329 9.89 17.92 -3.66
N PRO A 330 10.62 18.57 -4.58
CA PRO A 330 10.84 20.03 -4.55
C PRO A 330 9.55 20.87 -4.54
N SER A 331 8.49 20.38 -5.18
CA SER A 331 7.18 21.05 -5.27
C SER A 331 6.25 20.74 -4.09
N ALA A 332 6.60 19.80 -3.21
CA ALA A 332 5.75 19.39 -2.11
C ALA A 332 5.92 20.32 -0.90
N THR A 333 4.82 20.61 -0.19
CA THR A 333 4.84 21.38 1.05
C THR A 333 5.20 20.51 2.24
N THR A 334 4.75 19.26 2.24
CA THR A 334 4.98 18.22 3.27
C THR A 334 5.75 17.03 2.69
N SER A 335 6.39 16.24 3.54
CA SER A 335 6.98 14.95 3.15
C SER A 335 5.93 13.87 2.94
N ASP A 336 4.75 14.00 3.57
CA ASP A 336 3.58 13.16 3.29
C ASP A 336 3.04 13.46 1.88
N ILE A 337 2.89 12.41 1.07
CA ILE A 337 2.43 12.47 -0.33
C ILE A 337 1.09 11.75 -0.55
N VAL A 338 0.40 11.31 0.51
CA VAL A 338 -0.90 10.62 0.45
C VAL A 338 -1.98 11.43 1.16
N PHE A 339 -2.88 11.99 0.38
CA PHE A 339 -4.01 12.80 0.85
C PHE A 339 -5.09 12.90 -0.23
N ASP A 340 -6.31 13.24 0.18
CA ASP A 340 -7.39 13.53 -0.77
C ASP A 340 -7.24 14.89 -1.46
N ALA A 341 -8.14 15.21 -2.39
CA ALA A 341 -8.08 16.46 -3.16
C ALA A 341 -8.19 17.74 -2.31
N ALA A 342 -8.73 17.66 -1.09
CA ALA A 342 -8.79 18.76 -0.14
C ALA A 342 -7.56 18.81 0.79
N GLY A 343 -6.66 17.84 0.67
CA GLY A 343 -5.46 17.71 1.49
C GLY A 343 -5.69 17.02 2.82
N ASN A 344 -6.81 16.33 3.03
CA ASN A 344 -7.03 15.54 4.24
C ASN A 344 -6.25 14.23 4.15
N SER A 345 -5.71 13.79 5.29
CA SER A 345 -5.02 12.51 5.39
C SER A 345 -5.99 11.35 5.21
N ILE A 346 -5.46 10.21 4.74
CA ILE A 346 -6.26 9.00 4.58
C ILE A 346 -6.59 8.45 5.98
N SER A 347 -7.86 8.56 6.33
CA SER A 347 -8.47 8.21 7.61
C SER A 347 -9.99 8.06 7.35
N VAL A 348 -10.82 7.91 8.39
CA VAL A 348 -12.27 8.04 8.20
C VAL A 348 -12.73 9.46 7.82
N ASN A 349 -11.89 10.47 7.97
CA ASN A 349 -12.18 11.87 7.67
C ASN A 349 -11.64 12.30 6.29
N THR A 350 -11.86 11.46 5.28
CA THR A 350 -11.47 11.67 3.88
C THR A 350 -12.65 11.52 2.93
N ASP A 351 -12.63 12.25 1.82
CA ASP A 351 -13.62 12.11 0.73
C ASP A 351 -13.40 10.85 -0.15
N LEU A 352 -12.38 10.04 0.16
CA LEU A 352 -11.99 8.87 -0.62
C LEU A 352 -12.59 7.54 -0.11
N LEU A 353 -13.42 7.53 0.93
CA LEU A 353 -14.16 6.33 1.35
C LEU A 353 -15.26 6.00 0.33
N GLN A 354 -15.19 4.80 -0.27
CA GLN A 354 -16.13 4.37 -1.31
C GLN A 354 -16.80 3.03 -1.06
N VAL A 355 -16.22 2.21 -0.19
CA VAL A 355 -16.71 0.88 0.13
C VAL A 355 -17.36 0.92 1.51
N CYS A 356 -18.68 1.09 1.53
CA CYS A 356 -19.50 1.12 2.73
C CYS A 356 -20.99 1.01 2.34
N GLY A 357 -21.87 0.89 3.33
CA GLY A 357 -23.28 1.22 3.14
C GLY A 357 -23.47 2.73 3.04
N ALA A 358 -24.18 3.21 2.01
CA ALA A 358 -24.48 4.63 1.86
C ALA A 358 -25.21 5.18 3.09
N GLN A 359 -24.67 6.22 3.73
CA GLN A 359 -25.17 6.74 5.01
C GLN A 359 -24.67 8.16 5.30
N THR A 360 -25.16 8.74 6.41
CA THR A 360 -24.64 9.99 6.97
C THR A 360 -23.89 9.70 8.26
N ALA A 361 -22.63 10.11 8.35
CA ALA A 361 -21.76 9.92 9.51
C ALA A 361 -20.99 11.22 9.79
N GLY A 362 -20.83 11.60 11.06
CA GLY A 362 -20.16 12.86 11.44
C GLY A 362 -20.78 14.15 10.86
N GLY A 363 -22.02 14.10 10.36
CA GLY A 363 -22.65 15.21 9.63
C GLY A 363 -22.39 15.24 8.12
N HIS A 364 -21.67 14.26 7.59
CA HIS A 364 -21.29 14.14 6.17
C HIS A 364 -22.00 12.97 5.51
N ALA A 365 -22.45 13.17 4.27
CA ALA A 365 -23.08 12.12 3.48
C ALA A 365 -22.02 11.32 2.71
N PHE A 366 -21.94 10.03 2.99
CA PHE A 366 -21.08 9.07 2.28
C PHE A 366 -21.93 8.30 1.28
N ALA A 367 -21.68 8.53 -0.01
CA ALA A 367 -22.42 7.87 -1.09
C ALA A 367 -22.03 6.40 -1.26
N CYS A 368 -20.81 6.03 -0.86
CA CYS A 368 -20.25 4.67 -0.94
C CYS A 368 -20.56 3.96 -2.27
N PRO A 369 -20.12 4.50 -3.42
CA PRO A 369 -20.54 4.03 -4.74
C PRO A 369 -20.15 2.58 -5.05
N LEU A 370 -19.17 2.02 -4.32
CA LEU A 370 -18.75 0.63 -4.48
C LEU A 370 -19.54 -0.34 -3.59
N GLY A 371 -20.45 0.17 -2.75
CA GLY A 371 -21.22 -0.63 -1.81
C GLY A 371 -20.32 -1.36 -0.80
N LYS A 372 -20.82 -2.47 -0.24
CA LYS A 372 -20.15 -3.17 0.86
C LYS A 372 -19.47 -4.50 0.50
N SER A 373 -19.67 -4.99 -0.71
CA SER A 373 -19.22 -6.34 -1.09
C SER A 373 -17.71 -6.53 -0.96
N LEU A 374 -16.92 -5.46 -1.14
CA LEU A 374 -15.47 -5.49 -1.03
C LEU A 374 -14.95 -5.54 0.42
N LEU A 375 -15.83 -5.46 1.43
CA LEU A 375 -15.47 -5.72 2.83
C LEU A 375 -15.51 -7.22 3.16
N ALA A 376 -16.16 -8.06 2.34
CA ALA A 376 -16.42 -9.45 2.70
C ALA A 376 -15.13 -10.21 3.03
N GLY A 377 -15.08 -10.82 4.21
CA GLY A 377 -13.95 -11.61 4.70
C GLY A 377 -12.70 -10.79 4.99
N THR A 378 -12.79 -9.47 5.19
CA THR A 378 -11.64 -8.63 5.59
C THR A 378 -11.57 -8.44 7.10
N GLY A 379 -12.65 -8.74 7.83
CA GLY A 379 -12.79 -8.40 9.24
C GLY A 379 -13.45 -7.03 9.47
N PHE A 380 -13.72 -6.29 8.39
CA PHE A 380 -14.43 -5.01 8.39
C PHE A 380 -15.88 -5.15 7.88
N ASP A 381 -16.31 -6.37 7.52
CA ASP A 381 -17.60 -6.64 6.88
C ASP A 381 -18.80 -6.69 7.82
N LEU A 382 -18.65 -6.75 9.15
CA LEU A 382 -19.74 -6.69 10.12
C LEU A 382 -19.17 -6.36 11.52
N ALA A 383 -19.51 -5.22 12.11
CA ALA A 383 -19.19 -4.99 13.52
C ALA A 383 -20.05 -5.90 14.39
N SER A 384 -19.48 -6.60 15.38
CA SER A 384 -20.27 -7.35 16.34
C SER A 384 -21.23 -6.41 17.11
N GLY A 385 -22.53 -6.49 16.80
CA GLY A 385 -23.57 -5.72 17.49
C GLY A 385 -24.02 -4.40 16.83
N ALA A 386 -23.45 -4.00 15.69
CA ALA A 386 -23.87 -2.80 14.94
C ALA A 386 -24.80 -3.13 13.76
N GLN A 387 -25.59 -2.13 13.32
CA GLN A 387 -26.48 -2.24 12.15
C GLN A 387 -25.79 -1.92 10.81
N ALA A 388 -24.51 -1.52 10.82
CA ALA A 388 -23.77 -1.10 9.62
C ALA A 388 -22.38 -1.76 9.54
N ASP A 389 -21.93 -2.02 8.31
CA ASP A 389 -20.55 -2.43 8.03
C ASP A 389 -19.60 -1.22 8.16
N HIS A 390 -18.30 -1.49 8.32
CA HIS A 390 -17.27 -0.44 8.39
C HIS A 390 -16.99 0.15 7.00
N ALA A 391 -15.84 0.82 6.81
CA ALA A 391 -15.51 1.41 5.52
C ALA A 391 -14.13 1.03 5.00
N ALA A 392 -14.02 1.11 3.68
CA ALA A 392 -12.74 1.16 2.98
C ALA A 392 -12.76 2.18 1.84
N THR A 393 -11.57 2.57 1.36
CA THR A 393 -11.43 3.46 0.21
C THR A 393 -11.73 2.76 -1.12
N GLY A 394 -11.61 1.42 -1.15
CA GLY A 394 -11.35 0.73 -2.41
C GLY A 394 -9.91 1.00 -2.86
N TRP A 395 -9.51 0.43 -4.00
CA TRP A 395 -8.16 0.67 -4.52
C TRP A 395 -8.03 2.12 -5.00
N LEU A 396 -7.08 2.82 -4.39
CA LEU A 396 -6.59 4.13 -4.77
C LEU A 396 -5.22 3.97 -5.43
N ALA A 397 -4.85 4.90 -6.29
CA ALA A 397 -3.49 5.08 -6.79
C ALA A 397 -2.98 6.44 -6.33
N THR A 398 -1.79 6.46 -5.74
CA THR A 398 -1.05 7.69 -5.47
C THR A 398 0.17 7.75 -6.35
N GLN A 399 0.45 8.94 -6.87
CA GLN A 399 1.63 9.24 -7.67
C GLN A 399 2.38 10.44 -7.08
N ALA A 400 3.70 10.48 -7.28
CA ALA A 400 4.53 11.60 -6.86
C ALA A 400 5.75 11.79 -7.79
N PRO A 401 6.23 13.03 -7.97
CA PRO A 401 7.43 13.30 -8.75
C PRO A 401 8.68 12.88 -7.99
N THR A 402 9.73 12.53 -8.73
CA THR A 402 11.03 12.18 -8.16
C THR A 402 12.16 12.62 -9.08
N GLU A 403 13.35 12.80 -8.52
CA GLU A 403 14.55 13.16 -9.27
C GLU A 403 15.26 11.90 -9.81
N PRO A 404 15.63 11.87 -11.09
CA PRO A 404 16.35 10.74 -11.70
C PRO A 404 17.64 10.39 -10.97
N GLY A 405 17.91 9.10 -10.76
CA GLY A 405 19.15 8.64 -10.12
C GLY A 405 19.30 9.01 -8.64
N ALA A 406 18.37 9.77 -8.06
CA ALA A 406 18.40 10.14 -6.65
C ALA A 406 18.16 8.91 -5.77
N ILE A 407 18.72 8.94 -4.56
CA ILE A 407 18.35 8.00 -3.51
C ILE A 407 17.24 8.64 -2.69
N ILE A 408 16.09 7.97 -2.64
CA ILE A 408 14.94 8.38 -1.84
C ILE A 408 14.62 7.31 -0.78
N THR A 409 14.03 7.74 0.31
CA THR A 409 13.44 6.89 1.35
C THR A 409 11.94 7.09 1.33
N LEU A 410 11.21 6.01 1.06
CA LEU A 410 9.76 5.94 1.17
C LEU A 410 9.40 5.30 2.51
N ARG A 411 8.44 5.84 3.25
CA ARG A 411 7.89 5.21 4.46
C ARG A 411 6.38 5.16 4.38
N PHE A 412 5.85 3.98 4.11
CA PHE A 412 4.42 3.69 4.15
C PHE A 412 4.04 3.41 5.60
N ALA A 413 3.25 4.27 6.23
CA ALA A 413 3.01 4.23 7.66
C ALA A 413 1.51 4.32 7.99
N ILE A 414 1.08 3.48 8.93
CA ILE A 414 -0.25 3.46 9.54
C ILE A 414 -0.12 3.46 11.07
N TRP A 415 -1.05 4.09 11.78
CA TRP A 415 -1.12 4.05 13.24
C TRP A 415 -2.54 4.32 13.72
N ASP A 416 -2.82 3.86 14.95
CA ASP A 416 -4.01 4.25 15.70
C ASP A 416 -3.81 5.62 16.35
N ALA A 417 -4.76 6.51 16.12
CA ALA A 417 -4.74 7.82 16.74
C ALA A 417 -5.60 7.82 18.00
N GLY A 418 -4.99 8.10 19.15
CA GLY A 418 -5.73 8.57 20.30
C GLY A 418 -6.06 7.54 21.38
N ASP A 419 -6.37 6.28 21.07
CA ASP A 419 -6.75 5.31 22.11
C ASP A 419 -6.45 3.81 21.90
N HIS A 420 -5.76 3.37 20.85
CA HIS A 420 -5.29 1.98 20.60
C HIS A 420 -6.42 0.92 20.47
N VAL A 421 -7.68 1.32 20.30
CA VAL A 421 -8.83 0.39 20.42
C VAL A 421 -9.32 -0.13 19.07
N LEU A 422 -9.48 0.75 18.08
CA LEU A 422 -10.11 0.40 16.82
C LEU A 422 -9.11 0.52 15.69
N ASP A 423 -8.83 -0.62 15.07
CA ASP A 423 -7.73 -0.74 14.14
C ASP A 423 -8.14 -0.40 12.70
N SER A 424 -7.13 -0.06 11.93
CA SER A 424 -7.19 0.16 10.50
C SER A 424 -6.13 -0.68 9.80
N THR A 425 -6.37 -0.96 8.53
CA THR A 425 -5.50 -1.80 7.71
C THR A 425 -5.33 -1.17 6.34
N VAL A 426 -4.11 -1.22 5.80
CA VAL A 426 -3.82 -0.81 4.44
C VAL A 426 -3.19 -1.95 3.66
N LEU A 427 -3.72 -2.19 2.46
CA LEU A 427 -3.11 -3.05 1.45
C LEU A 427 -2.27 -2.16 0.54
N ILE A 428 -1.07 -2.57 0.16
CA ILE A 428 -0.14 -1.80 -0.67
C ILE A 428 0.42 -2.72 -1.75
N ASP A 429 0.38 -2.26 -3.01
CA ASP A 429 0.83 -3.06 -4.15
C ASP A 429 1.09 -2.18 -5.40
N ALA A 430 1.56 -2.79 -6.49
CA ALA A 430 1.65 -2.25 -7.83
C ALA A 430 2.47 -0.94 -7.93
N PHE A 431 3.66 -0.93 -7.32
CA PHE A 431 4.62 0.17 -7.46
C PHE A 431 5.21 0.17 -8.88
N GLU A 432 5.09 1.29 -9.56
CA GLU A 432 5.55 1.47 -10.94
C GLU A 432 6.29 2.81 -11.08
N TRP A 433 7.38 2.81 -11.85
CA TRP A 433 8.06 4.03 -12.26
C TRP A 433 7.32 4.72 -13.42
N MET A 434 7.47 6.03 -13.57
CA MET A 434 6.83 6.81 -14.64
C MET A 434 7.84 7.73 -15.35
N ALA A 435 7.80 7.81 -16.69
CA ALA A 435 8.77 8.59 -17.48
C ALA A 435 8.58 10.10 -17.35
N ASN A 436 7.33 10.53 -17.13
CA ASN A 436 6.97 11.94 -17.07
C ASN A 436 6.78 12.38 -15.63
N THR A 437 7.17 13.63 -15.34
CA THR A 437 6.86 14.25 -14.06
C THR A 437 5.35 14.33 -13.88
N THR A 438 4.89 14.10 -12.65
CA THR A 438 3.48 14.18 -12.29
C THR A 438 3.30 15.00 -11.02
N PRO A 439 2.19 15.74 -10.87
CA PRO A 439 1.86 16.32 -9.57
C PRO A 439 1.49 15.20 -8.60
N ILE A 440 1.71 15.46 -7.30
CA ILE A 440 1.23 14.57 -6.24
C ILE A 440 -0.29 14.53 -6.29
N SER A 441 -0.85 13.32 -6.37
CA SER A 441 -2.30 13.11 -6.34
C SER A 441 -2.63 11.72 -5.86
N THR A 442 -3.80 11.58 -5.22
CA THR A 442 -4.40 10.29 -4.86
C THR A 442 -5.76 10.19 -5.50
N THR A 443 -6.00 9.13 -6.26
CA THR A 443 -7.24 8.97 -7.04
C THR A 443 -7.76 7.54 -7.03
N PRO A 444 -9.08 7.32 -7.18
CA PRO A 444 -9.64 5.98 -7.28
C PRO A 444 -9.19 5.24 -8.54
N VAL A 445 -8.88 3.95 -8.39
CA VAL A 445 -8.59 3.04 -9.50
C VAL A 445 -9.92 2.54 -10.06
N ALA A 446 -10.23 2.89 -11.31
CA ALA A 446 -11.53 2.58 -11.93
C ALA A 446 -11.77 1.08 -12.16
N SER A 447 -10.71 0.28 -12.29
CA SER A 447 -10.80 -1.16 -12.56
C SER A 447 -9.66 -1.90 -11.87
N PRO A 448 -9.76 -2.13 -10.56
CA PRO A 448 -8.80 -2.96 -9.84
C PRO A 448 -8.89 -4.42 -10.27
N LYS A 449 -7.81 -5.17 -10.11
CA LYS A 449 -7.75 -6.61 -10.41
C LYS A 449 -8.50 -7.46 -9.38
#